data_AF-A0A1J5CM85-F1
#
_entry.id   AF-A0A1J5CM85-F1
#
_cell.length_a   1.000
_cell.length_b   1.000
_cell.length_c   1.000
_cell.angle_alpha   90.00
_cell.angle_beta   90.00
_cell.angle_gamma   90.00
#
_symmetry.space_group_name_H-M   'P 1'
#
loop_
_entity.id
_entity.type
_entity.pdbx_description
1 polymer ?
#
loop_
_entity_poly.entity_id
_entity_poly.type
_entity_poly.pdbx_seq_one_letter_code
_entity_poly.pdbx_strand_id
1 'polypeptide(L)'
;MQAMDEFDKSKKMVVLIIDEAQVLATAEHSVFAHALRAALDIRKERLTVLFAGSSETTLRRMFGRVSEPFYNWAALEFTKAKVFNDGEFENQWQHLLPTDQLLLTLIAHDATDLQGREVRNTVGASLGLEKPVTAGAIQNSLRRLADKSVITRIDRGTYRVEDEAFADWVRHQD
;
A
#
# COMPACT_ATOMS: atom_id res chain seq x y z
N MET A 1 -19.86 28.90 3.12
CA MET A 1 -18.87 28.11 2.36
C MET A 1 -19.36 28.11 0.92
N GLN A 2 -19.24 29.26 0.25
CA GLN A 2 -20.11 29.62 -0.88
C GLN A 2 -20.09 28.63 -2.06
N ALA A 3 -18.92 28.04 -2.36
CA ALA A 3 -18.78 27.02 -3.40
C ALA A 3 -19.57 25.73 -3.10
N MET A 4 -19.67 25.34 -1.83
CA MET A 4 -20.43 24.16 -1.42
C MET A 4 -21.94 24.41 -1.48
N ASP A 5 -22.36 25.63 -1.14
CA ASP A 5 -23.76 26.06 -1.25
C ASP A 5 -24.22 26.12 -2.72
N GLU A 6 -23.31 26.43 -3.65
CA GLU A 6 -23.55 26.33 -5.10
C GLU A 6 -23.59 24.88 -5.59
N PHE A 7 -22.70 24.01 -5.09
CA PHE A 7 -22.72 22.58 -5.41
C PHE A 7 -24.04 21.91 -4.97
N ASP A 8 -24.62 22.31 -3.84
CA ASP A 8 -25.87 21.74 -3.36
C ASP A 8 -27.06 22.03 -4.28
N LYS A 9 -27.00 23.12 -5.04
CA LYS A 9 -27.99 23.47 -6.07
C LYS A 9 -27.80 22.65 -7.35
N SER A 10 -26.64 22.00 -7.52
CA SER A 10 -26.30 21.17 -8.67
C SER A 10 -26.67 19.70 -8.43
N LYS A 11 -27.15 19.02 -9.47
CA LYS A 11 -27.39 17.56 -9.46
C LYS A 11 -26.22 16.74 -9.99
N LYS A 12 -25.08 17.39 -10.31
CA LYS A 12 -23.94 16.72 -10.94
C LYS A 12 -23.12 15.94 -9.91
N MET A 13 -22.57 14.80 -10.35
CA MET A 13 -21.45 14.18 -9.65
C MET A 13 -20.19 15.01 -9.89
N VAL A 14 -19.44 15.28 -8.83
CA VAL A 14 -18.24 16.10 -8.89
C VAL A 14 -17.08 15.32 -8.28
N VAL A 15 -15.91 15.45 -8.91
CA VAL A 15 -14.64 15.04 -8.34
C VAL A 15 -13.93 16.31 -7.88
N LEU A 16 -13.59 16.38 -6.60
CA LEU A 16 -12.76 17.44 -6.01
C LEU A 16 -11.35 16.89 -5.80
N ILE A 17 -10.36 17.59 -6.36
CA ILE A 17 -8.94 17.29 -6.11
C ILE A 17 -8.42 18.31 -5.13
N ILE A 18 -7.84 17.83 -4.02
CA ILE A 18 -7.14 18.64 -3.04
C ILE A 18 -5.66 18.32 -3.19
N ASP A 19 -4.94 19.21 -3.85
CA ASP A 19 -3.49 19.11 -3.98
C ASP A 19 -2.79 19.63 -2.71
N GLU A 20 -1.59 19.13 -2.42
CA GLU A 20 -0.83 19.45 -1.22
C GLU A 20 -1.63 19.26 0.09
N ALA A 21 -2.46 18.21 0.13
CA ALA A 21 -3.37 17.92 1.24
C ALA A 21 -2.66 17.75 2.59
N GLN A 22 -1.37 17.43 2.61
CA GLN A 22 -0.57 17.35 3.83
C GLN A 22 -0.55 18.65 4.63
N VAL A 23 -0.81 19.80 4.00
CA VAL A 23 -0.94 21.10 4.69
C VAL A 23 -2.06 21.05 5.72
N LEU A 24 -3.14 20.31 5.45
CA LEU A 24 -4.28 20.17 6.37
C LEU A 24 -3.95 19.38 7.65
N ALA A 25 -2.82 18.66 7.67
CA ALA A 25 -2.39 17.88 8.82
C ALA A 25 -1.61 18.70 9.87
N THR A 26 -1.41 20.00 9.66
CA THR A 26 -0.77 20.87 10.64
C THR A 26 -1.77 21.33 11.69
N ALA A 27 -1.30 21.52 12.94
CA ALA A 27 -2.15 21.98 14.04
C ALA A 27 -2.79 23.35 13.76
N GLU A 28 -2.09 24.21 13.00
CA GLU A 28 -2.58 25.52 12.57
C GLU A 28 -3.87 25.45 11.75
N HIS A 29 -4.04 24.39 10.96
CA HIS A 29 -5.19 24.21 10.07
C HIS A 29 -6.24 23.23 10.60
N SER A 30 -6.11 22.75 11.84
CA SER A 30 -7.01 21.75 12.42
C SER A 30 -8.49 22.16 12.38
N VAL A 31 -8.81 23.41 12.74
CA VAL A 31 -10.19 23.93 12.71
C VAL A 31 -10.75 23.90 11.29
N PHE A 32 -9.96 24.35 10.32
CA PHE A 32 -10.36 24.34 8.91
C PHE A 32 -10.51 22.92 8.39
N ALA A 33 -9.59 22.02 8.71
CA ALA A 33 -9.63 20.62 8.30
C ALA A 33 -10.87 19.89 8.85
N HIS A 34 -11.27 20.14 10.10
CA HIS A 34 -12.51 19.62 10.67
C HIS A 34 -13.75 20.18 9.96
N ALA A 35 -13.80 21.49 9.72
CA ALA A 35 -14.92 22.12 9.02
C ALA A 35 -15.04 21.63 7.57
N LEU A 36 -13.90 21.48 6.88
CA LEU A 36 -13.82 20.93 5.54
C LEU A 36 -14.31 19.49 5.52
N ARG A 37 -13.81 18.62 6.42
CA ARG A 37 -14.32 17.26 6.53
C ARG A 37 -15.84 17.21 6.69
N ALA A 38 -16.39 17.98 7.64
CA ALA A 38 -17.83 17.96 7.88
C ALA A 38 -18.62 18.36 6.63
N ALA A 39 -18.13 19.36 5.88
CA ALA A 39 -18.74 19.75 4.63
C ALA A 39 -18.65 18.68 3.54
N LEU A 40 -17.52 17.96 3.45
CA LEU A 40 -17.37 16.86 2.50
C LEU A 40 -18.25 15.67 2.90
N ASP A 41 -18.36 15.35 4.21
CA ASP A 41 -19.13 14.23 4.76
C ASP A 41 -20.60 14.31 4.33
N ILE A 42 -21.19 15.51 4.42
CA ILE A 42 -22.59 15.78 4.02
C ILE A 42 -22.85 15.45 2.54
N ARG A 43 -21.81 15.45 1.70
CA ARG A 43 -21.92 15.41 0.23
C ARG A 43 -21.37 14.13 -0.39
N LYS A 44 -20.97 13.14 0.42
CA LYS A 44 -20.31 11.90 0.00
C LYS A 44 -21.02 11.12 -1.12
N GLU A 45 -22.34 11.21 -1.21
CA GLU A 45 -23.10 10.53 -2.27
C GLU A 45 -22.83 11.08 -3.69
N ARG A 46 -22.43 12.36 -3.80
CA ARG A 46 -22.26 13.05 -5.09
C ARG A 46 -20.90 13.71 -5.25
N LEU A 47 -20.11 13.80 -4.18
CA LEU A 47 -18.80 14.42 -4.15
C LEU A 47 -17.74 13.37 -3.81
N THR A 48 -16.97 13.01 -4.82
CA THR A 48 -15.78 12.16 -4.67
C THR A 48 -14.57 13.07 -4.45
N VAL A 49 -13.71 12.77 -3.48
CA VAL A 49 -12.58 13.63 -3.12
C VAL A 49 -11.28 12.87 -3.28
N LEU A 50 -10.37 13.39 -4.12
CA LEU A 50 -9.01 12.90 -4.28
C LEU A 50 -8.06 13.82 -3.51
N PHE A 51 -7.25 13.25 -2.61
CA PHE A 51 -6.20 13.97 -1.90
C PHE A 51 -4.87 13.63 -2.55
N ALA A 52 -4.20 14.65 -3.09
CA ALA A 52 -2.85 14.56 -3.62
C ALA A 52 -1.89 15.32 -2.70
N GLY A 53 -0.61 14.96 -2.76
CA GLY A 53 0.40 15.61 -1.96
C GLY A 53 1.77 14.95 -2.05
N SER A 54 2.82 15.75 -1.93
CA SER A 54 4.21 15.29 -2.02
C SER A 54 4.70 14.52 -0.79
N SER A 55 4.02 14.61 0.37
CA SER A 55 4.44 13.94 1.61
C SER A 55 3.55 12.75 1.98
N GLU A 56 3.89 11.56 1.46
CA GLU A 56 3.18 10.32 1.78
C GLU A 56 3.10 10.06 3.30
N THR A 57 4.20 10.22 4.02
CA THR A 57 4.25 10.03 5.48
C THR A 57 3.24 10.92 6.22
N THR A 58 3.10 12.18 5.79
CA THR A 58 2.17 13.12 6.41
C THR A 58 0.72 12.80 6.04
N LEU A 59 0.47 12.40 4.79
CA LEU A 59 -0.84 11.94 4.34
C LEU A 59 -1.26 10.66 5.10
N ARG A 60 -0.39 9.66 5.21
CA ARG A 60 -0.65 8.44 6.00
C ARG A 60 -0.98 8.77 7.45
N ARG A 61 -0.27 9.72 8.06
CA ARG A 61 -0.58 10.21 9.41
C ARG A 61 -1.97 10.85 9.50
N MET A 62 -2.27 11.75 8.56
CA MET A 62 -3.54 12.49 8.48
C MET A 62 -4.76 11.57 8.35
N PHE A 63 -4.63 10.44 7.64
CA PHE A 63 -5.73 9.49 7.44
C PHE A 63 -5.73 8.32 8.44
N GLY A 64 -4.59 8.01 9.06
CA GLY A 64 -4.41 6.81 9.90
C GLY A 64 -4.58 7.02 11.40
N ARG A 65 -4.69 8.26 11.88
CA ARG A 65 -4.82 8.57 13.32
C ARG A 65 -6.23 9.01 13.68
N VAL A 66 -6.81 8.40 14.71
CA VAL A 66 -8.16 8.72 15.23
C VAL A 66 -8.32 10.19 15.59
N SER A 67 -7.25 10.84 16.06
CA SER A 67 -7.24 12.25 16.44
C SER A 67 -7.24 13.23 15.27
N GLU A 68 -6.94 12.76 14.05
CA GLU A 68 -6.81 13.62 12.88
C GLU A 68 -8.18 13.82 12.20
N PRO A 69 -8.45 15.01 11.64
CA PRO A 69 -9.73 15.34 11.04
C PRO A 69 -10.13 14.31 9.99
N PHE A 70 -9.22 13.90 9.12
CA PHE A 70 -9.53 12.99 8.00
C PHE A 70 -9.33 11.51 8.31
N TYR A 71 -9.35 11.11 9.59
CA TYR A 71 -9.26 9.70 9.96
C TYR A 71 -10.23 8.81 9.17
N ASN A 72 -9.72 7.73 8.58
CA ASN A 72 -10.44 6.77 7.72
C ASN A 72 -11.10 7.38 6.47
N TRP A 73 -10.79 8.62 6.09
CA TRP A 73 -11.33 9.22 4.87
C TRP A 73 -10.69 8.62 3.61
N ALA A 74 -9.36 8.45 3.63
CA ALA A 74 -8.63 7.85 2.51
C ALA A 74 -8.82 6.34 2.38
N ALA A 75 -9.43 5.66 3.37
CA ALA A 75 -9.69 4.23 3.27
C ALA A 75 -10.64 3.87 2.11
N LEU A 76 -11.46 4.83 1.64
CA LEU A 76 -12.26 4.64 0.41
C LEU A 76 -11.46 4.93 -0.88
N GLU A 77 -10.47 5.82 -0.86
CA GLU A 77 -9.63 6.14 -2.04
C GLU A 77 -8.39 5.24 -2.16
N PHE A 78 -7.98 4.56 -1.09
CA PHE A 78 -6.97 3.50 -1.14
C PHE A 78 -7.44 2.35 -2.06
N THR A 79 -8.76 2.18 -2.20
CA THR A 79 -9.38 1.29 -3.19
C THR A 79 -9.11 1.74 -4.63
N LYS A 80 -8.91 3.04 -4.91
CA LYS A 80 -8.51 3.50 -6.24
C LYS A 80 -7.01 3.36 -6.49
N ALA A 81 -6.16 3.55 -5.48
CA ALA A 81 -4.75 3.18 -5.60
C ALA A 81 -4.58 1.68 -5.91
N LYS A 82 -5.45 0.83 -5.33
CA LYS A 82 -5.57 -0.60 -5.70
C LYS A 82 -6.03 -0.85 -7.14
N VAL A 83 -6.74 0.11 -7.77
CA VAL A 83 -7.22 0.01 -9.17
C VAL A 83 -6.23 0.63 -10.17
N PHE A 84 -5.29 1.48 -9.73
CA PHE A 84 -4.31 2.15 -10.59
C PHE A 84 -2.90 1.55 -10.53
N ASN A 85 -2.57 0.72 -9.53
CA ASN A 85 -1.22 0.16 -9.36
C ASN A 85 -1.02 -1.26 -9.93
N ASP A 86 -2.06 -1.94 -10.43
CA ASP A 86 -1.91 -3.29 -10.98
C ASP A 86 -0.83 -3.36 -12.06
N GLY A 87 -0.72 -2.33 -12.92
CA GLY A 87 0.30 -2.27 -13.96
C GLY A 87 1.72 -2.05 -13.43
N GLU A 88 1.88 -1.33 -12.32
CA GLU A 88 3.19 -1.09 -11.68
C GLU A 88 3.63 -2.32 -10.89
N PHE A 89 2.72 -2.96 -10.15
CA PHE A 89 2.99 -4.20 -9.43
C PHE A 89 3.27 -5.36 -10.39
N GLU A 90 2.51 -5.48 -11.48
CA GLU A 90 2.79 -6.45 -12.54
C GLU A 90 4.18 -6.20 -13.15
N ASN A 91 4.51 -4.94 -13.45
CA ASN A 91 5.85 -4.61 -13.96
C ASN A 91 6.95 -5.00 -12.96
N GLN A 92 6.80 -4.61 -11.69
CA GLN A 92 7.75 -4.95 -10.63
C GLN A 92 7.90 -6.46 -10.48
N TRP A 93 6.79 -7.21 -10.48
CA TRP A 93 6.74 -8.66 -10.38
C TRP A 93 7.46 -9.35 -11.53
N GLN A 94 7.21 -8.94 -12.78
CA GLN A 94 7.86 -9.51 -13.97
C GLN A 94 9.39 -9.29 -14.00
N HIS A 95 9.91 -8.28 -13.28
CA HIS A 95 11.34 -8.02 -13.15
C HIS A 95 12.00 -8.72 -11.96
N LEU A 96 11.24 -9.47 -11.16
CA LEU A 96 11.78 -10.34 -10.12
C LEU A 96 12.25 -11.68 -10.71
N LEU A 97 13.30 -12.25 -10.13
CA LEU A 97 13.70 -13.60 -10.48
C LEU A 97 12.66 -14.61 -9.98
N PRO A 98 12.54 -15.80 -10.60
CA PRO A 98 11.58 -16.82 -10.14
C PRO A 98 11.73 -17.18 -8.65
N THR A 99 12.96 -17.24 -8.15
CA THR A 99 13.22 -17.47 -6.72
C THR A 99 12.76 -16.30 -5.84
N ASP A 100 12.90 -15.07 -6.33
CA ASP A 100 12.48 -13.86 -5.62
C ASP A 100 10.95 -13.80 -5.52
N GLN A 101 10.24 -14.12 -6.61
CA GLN A 101 8.78 -14.23 -6.66
C GLN A 101 8.25 -15.26 -5.66
N LEU A 102 8.85 -16.47 -5.64
CA LEU A 102 8.45 -17.53 -4.71
C LEU A 102 8.66 -17.12 -3.24
N LEU A 103 9.81 -16.53 -2.92
CA LEU A 103 10.06 -16.07 -1.55
C LEU A 103 9.16 -14.90 -1.17
N LEU A 104 8.90 -13.97 -2.08
CA LEU A 104 7.99 -12.87 -1.85
C LEU A 104 6.56 -13.36 -1.57
N THR A 105 6.11 -14.36 -2.33
CA THR A 105 4.80 -15.02 -2.10
C THR A 105 4.73 -15.64 -0.71
N LEU A 106 5.77 -16.37 -0.30
CA LEU A 106 5.84 -16.97 1.04
C LEU A 106 5.84 -15.91 2.13
N ILE A 107 6.60 -14.82 1.96
CA ILE A 107 6.64 -13.69 2.91
C ILE A 107 5.29 -12.99 3.00
N ALA A 108 4.59 -12.80 1.88
CA ALA A 108 3.26 -12.19 1.87
C ALA A 108 2.25 -13.04 2.66
N HIS A 109 2.42 -14.36 2.67
CA HIS A 109 1.62 -15.30 3.47
C HIS A 109 2.19 -15.57 4.88
N ASP A 110 3.01 -14.65 5.41
CA ASP A 110 3.59 -14.71 6.75
C ASP A 110 4.44 -15.97 7.04
N ALA A 111 5.07 -16.54 6.00
CA ALA A 111 5.95 -17.68 6.19
C ALA A 111 7.15 -17.31 7.07
N THR A 112 7.44 -18.19 8.02
CA THR A 112 8.60 -18.11 8.91
C THR A 112 9.65 -19.16 8.53
N ASP A 113 10.86 -19.04 9.08
CA ASP A 113 11.99 -19.94 8.77
C ASP A 113 12.25 -20.12 7.26
N LEU A 114 12.38 -19.00 6.53
CA LEU A 114 12.54 -19.00 5.06
C LEU A 114 13.77 -19.78 4.58
N GLN A 115 14.77 -20.00 5.44
CA GLN A 115 15.97 -20.78 5.13
C GLN A 115 15.87 -22.25 5.54
N GLY A 116 14.75 -22.63 6.16
CA GLY A 116 14.43 -23.98 6.61
C GLY A 116 14.43 -25.01 5.48
N ARG A 117 14.55 -26.29 5.83
CA ARG A 117 14.54 -27.37 4.83
C ARG A 117 13.22 -27.42 4.05
N GLU A 118 12.10 -27.19 4.71
CA GLU A 118 10.77 -27.22 4.08
C GLU A 118 10.64 -26.15 3.00
N VAL A 119 10.89 -24.87 3.33
CA VAL A 119 10.85 -23.78 2.35
C VAL A 119 11.82 -24.03 1.20
N ARG A 120 13.03 -24.53 1.48
CA ARG A 120 14.01 -24.85 0.43
C ARG A 120 13.57 -26.01 -0.48
N ASN A 121 12.83 -26.98 0.05
CA ASN A 121 12.25 -28.06 -0.75
C ASN A 121 11.14 -27.49 -1.64
N THR A 122 10.22 -26.71 -1.08
CA THR A 122 9.11 -26.08 -1.81
C THR A 122 9.63 -25.20 -2.93
N VAL A 123 10.57 -24.30 -2.63
CA VAL A 123 11.18 -23.43 -3.64
C VAL A 123 11.92 -24.24 -4.70
N GLY A 124 12.65 -25.30 -4.31
CA GLY A 124 13.32 -26.18 -5.27
C GLY A 124 12.34 -26.87 -6.22
N ALA A 125 11.27 -27.46 -5.68
CA ALA A 125 10.24 -28.14 -6.45
C ALA A 125 9.50 -27.18 -7.40
N SER A 126 9.15 -25.97 -6.94
CA SER A 126 8.52 -24.93 -7.77
C SER A 126 9.42 -24.44 -8.89
N LEU A 127 10.75 -24.55 -8.75
CA LEU A 127 11.72 -24.24 -9.80
C LEU A 127 12.06 -25.44 -10.70
N GLY A 128 11.41 -26.59 -10.51
CA GLY A 128 11.66 -27.82 -11.28
C GLY A 128 12.97 -28.52 -10.92
N LEU A 129 13.54 -28.26 -9.74
CA LEU A 129 14.77 -28.88 -9.27
C LEU A 129 14.47 -30.18 -8.51
N GLU A 130 15.23 -31.23 -8.81
CA GLU A 130 15.16 -32.51 -8.08
C GLU A 130 15.67 -32.41 -6.63
N LYS A 131 16.44 -31.35 -6.33
CA LYS A 131 17.08 -31.13 -5.04
C LYS A 131 16.64 -29.80 -4.43
N PRO A 132 16.63 -29.70 -3.08
CA PRO A 132 16.30 -28.46 -2.40
C PRO A 132 17.29 -27.35 -2.78
N VAL A 133 16.81 -26.11 -2.87
CA VAL A 133 17.72 -24.97 -3.04
C VAL A 133 18.63 -24.81 -1.82
N THR A 134 19.82 -24.23 -2.01
CA THR A 134 20.76 -24.02 -0.91
C THR A 134 20.30 -22.87 -0.01
N ALA A 135 20.72 -22.87 1.27
CA ALA A 135 20.46 -21.73 2.17
C ALA A 135 21.06 -20.42 1.62
N GLY A 136 22.22 -20.50 0.95
CA GLY A 136 22.84 -19.35 0.30
C GLY A 136 22.01 -18.79 -0.85
N ALA A 137 21.33 -19.63 -1.63
CA ALA A 137 20.43 -19.17 -2.69
C ALA A 137 19.25 -18.37 -2.13
N ILE A 138 18.63 -18.86 -1.06
CA ILE A 138 17.58 -18.15 -0.32
C ILE A 138 18.11 -16.83 0.22
N GLN A 139 19.25 -16.85 0.93
CA GLN A 139 19.83 -15.64 1.52
C GLN A 139 20.16 -14.58 0.47
N ASN A 140 20.65 -15.00 -0.70
CA ASN A 140 20.93 -14.09 -1.82
C ASN A 140 19.66 -13.45 -2.37
N SER A 141 18.56 -14.21 -2.44
CA SER A 141 17.26 -13.70 -2.85
C SER A 141 16.68 -12.71 -1.84
N LEU A 142 16.66 -13.06 -0.55
CA LEU A 142 16.24 -12.16 0.53
C LEU A 142 17.04 -10.86 0.55
N ARG A 143 18.35 -10.96 0.33
CA ARG A 143 19.22 -9.78 0.23
C ARG A 143 18.87 -8.92 -0.97
N ARG A 144 18.68 -9.49 -2.17
CA ARG A 144 18.26 -8.71 -3.36
C ARG A 144 16.92 -8.01 -3.14
N LEU A 145 15.94 -8.70 -2.56
CA LEU A 145 14.64 -8.13 -2.27
C LEU A 145 14.74 -6.98 -1.25
N ALA A 146 15.59 -7.13 -0.23
CA ALA A 146 15.85 -6.08 0.75
C ALA A 146 16.61 -4.88 0.15
N ASP A 147 17.64 -5.14 -0.68
CA ASP A 147 18.43 -4.10 -1.36
C ASP A 147 17.57 -3.27 -2.32
N LYS A 148 16.49 -3.86 -2.85
CA LYS A 148 15.48 -3.20 -3.70
C LYS A 148 14.32 -2.58 -2.90
N SER A 149 14.37 -2.57 -1.56
CA SER A 149 13.28 -2.09 -0.69
C SER A 149 11.92 -2.77 -0.94
N VAL A 150 11.93 -4.02 -1.41
CA VAL A 150 10.71 -4.82 -1.59
C VAL A 150 10.30 -5.46 -0.27
N ILE A 151 11.27 -5.89 0.52
CA ILE A 151 11.05 -6.49 1.84
C ILE A 151 11.92 -5.80 2.88
N THR A 152 11.46 -5.80 4.13
CA THR A 152 12.23 -5.40 5.30
C THR A 152 12.38 -6.56 6.26
N ARG A 153 13.47 -6.57 7.02
CA ARG A 153 13.73 -7.59 8.05
C ARG A 153 13.18 -7.11 9.38
N ILE A 154 12.18 -7.82 9.90
CA ILE A 154 11.52 -7.50 11.17
C ILE A 154 12.26 -8.14 12.35
N ASP A 155 12.74 -9.37 12.17
CA ASP A 155 13.53 -10.10 13.17
C ASP A 155 14.49 -11.08 12.47
N ARG A 156 15.30 -11.81 13.23
CA ARG A 156 16.24 -12.80 12.71
C ARG A 156 15.50 -13.90 11.94
N GLY A 157 15.59 -13.84 10.60
CA GLY A 157 14.96 -14.80 9.71
C GLY A 157 13.51 -14.49 9.36
N THR A 158 12.96 -13.39 9.89
CA THR A 158 11.59 -12.94 9.66
C THR A 158 11.59 -11.68 8.82
N TYR A 159 10.86 -11.72 7.72
CA TYR A 159 10.77 -10.64 6.74
C TYR A 159 9.30 -10.26 6.53
N ARG A 160 9.09 -9.03 6.06
CA ARG A 160 7.77 -8.51 5.66
C ARG A 160 7.93 -7.70 4.38
N VAL A 161 6.93 -7.73 3.51
CA VAL A 161 6.86 -6.84 2.34
C VAL A 161 6.72 -5.39 2.82
N GLU A 162 7.49 -4.46 2.25
CA GLU A 162 7.44 -3.05 2.70
C GLU A 162 6.12 -2.37 2.29
N ASP A 163 5.66 -2.63 1.07
CA ASP A 163 4.37 -2.14 0.58
C ASP A 163 3.27 -3.19 0.81
N GLU A 164 2.36 -2.89 1.73
CA GLU A 164 1.21 -3.74 2.04
C GLU A 164 0.27 -3.90 0.84
N ALA A 165 0.15 -2.90 -0.05
CA ALA A 165 -0.67 -3.02 -1.26
C ALA A 165 -0.07 -4.02 -2.25
N PHE A 166 1.26 -4.02 -2.39
CA PHE A 166 1.97 -5.02 -3.19
C PHE A 166 1.87 -6.41 -2.54
N ALA A 167 1.98 -6.50 -1.21
CA ALA A 167 1.79 -7.76 -0.48
C ALA A 167 0.39 -8.35 -0.74
N ASP A 168 -0.65 -7.52 -0.64
CA ASP A 168 -2.02 -7.88 -0.95
C ASP A 168 -2.19 -8.33 -2.41
N TRP A 169 -1.58 -7.62 -3.35
CA TRP A 169 -1.61 -7.99 -4.77
C TRP A 169 -0.96 -9.36 -5.01
N VAL A 170 0.20 -9.62 -4.40
CA VAL A 170 0.90 -10.92 -4.48
C VAL A 170 0.05 -12.06 -3.87
N ARG A 171 -0.69 -11.81 -2.78
CA ARG A 171 -1.58 -12.82 -2.17
C ARG A 171 -2.74 -13.25 -3.06
N HIS A 172 -3.15 -12.39 -4.00
CA HIS A 172 -4.31 -12.62 -4.87
C HIS A 172 -3.91 -12.87 -6.34
N GLN A 173 -2.61 -13.07 -6.63
CA GLN A 173 -2.16 -13.64 -7.89
C GLN A 173 -2.43 -15.16 -7.88
N ASP A 174 -3.63 -15.55 -8.32
CA ASP A 174 -3.95 -16.94 -8.70
C ASP A 174 -3.75 -17.15 -10.21
#